data_AF-A0A940J6Z7-F1
#
_entry.id   AF-A0A940J6Z7-F1
#
_cell.length_a   1.000
_cell.length_b   1.000
_cell.length_c   1.000
_cell.angle_alpha   90.00
_cell.angle_beta   90.00
_cell.angle_gamma   90.00
#
_symmetry.space_group_name_H-M   'P 1'
#
loop_
_entity.id
_entity.type
_entity.pdbx_description
1 polymer ?
#
loop_
_entity_poly.entity_id
_entity_poly.type
_entity_poly.pdbx_seq_one_letter_code
_entity_poly.pdbx_strand_id
1 'polypeptide(L)'
;MNQPARRHLPTVLVVLGYALVCAIWGTNWVAIKLAVTGMPPLLAAGLRFVFAAPVLLTICRLAGKPIFVRRAQVPYLVFVTLNYFTLPYLFLNLAEQHISSGLTAICFSMISLLIVVLGVPILGARIGLGEGLGVVVSFVALVLLLSRSTEISAGNRWAVAGALLAAAMHALSYVLIKRYGADVHTLTLNSLPVAAAGILLVLASLAFEHPSVADISATSLLATLHLALVASVIGLVVYFALLQRLSALTMSFVFVIFPLLAQVLSQVVDGTRMSGTELVLILAIVSAMACTLRLHHRRSADRAWRPTASQLRQMYADALSRYPEEACGYCLTDEVRPCSNVLAVPSPANAVSQRSAATGYAFGSADLLELARSLDSPDPARLIYHSHPDVGAYLSEEDLHFAVQDGTATFPVLHLVIDAREDGVHGARLYEFSVARGTYVEAQAYEAAE
;
A
#
# COMPACT_ATOMS: atom_id res chain seq x y z
N MET A 1 27.29 -12.36 11.28
CA MET A 1 26.04 -12.44 12.06
C MET A 1 24.93 -12.76 11.08
N ASN A 2 24.58 -14.05 10.96
CA ASN A 2 23.68 -14.57 9.93
C ASN A 2 22.30 -13.91 10.08
N GLN A 3 21.87 -13.15 9.07
CA GLN A 3 20.46 -12.81 8.93
C GLN A 3 19.69 -14.13 8.80
N PRO A 4 18.63 -14.38 9.59
CA PRO A 4 17.84 -15.59 9.41
C PRO A 4 17.24 -15.57 8.01
N ALA A 5 17.51 -16.62 7.23
CA ALA A 5 16.87 -16.86 5.95
C ALA A 5 15.36 -16.63 6.08
N ARG A 6 14.84 -15.59 5.40
CA ARG A 6 13.42 -15.26 5.44
C ARG A 6 12.67 -16.41 4.80
N ARG A 7 12.07 -17.29 5.61
CA ARG A 7 11.32 -18.45 5.13
C ARG A 7 10.26 -18.01 4.11
N HIS A 8 10.35 -18.55 2.89
CA HIS A 8 9.30 -18.45 1.87
C HIS A 8 8.01 -19.00 2.49
N LEU A 9 6.96 -18.16 2.56
CA LEU A 9 5.63 -18.66 2.92
C LEU A 9 5.11 -19.45 1.70
N PRO A 10 4.61 -20.68 1.87
CA PRO A 10 3.96 -21.41 0.80
C PRO A 10 2.89 -20.54 0.13
N THR A 11 2.79 -20.61 -1.20
CA THR A 11 1.76 -19.88 -1.98
C THR A 11 0.35 -20.11 -1.42
N VAL A 12 0.08 -21.31 -0.90
CA VAL A 12 -1.16 -21.65 -0.20
C VAL A 12 -1.43 -20.73 0.99
N LEU A 13 -0.42 -20.44 1.83
CA LEU A 13 -0.59 -19.52 2.97
C LEU A 13 -0.83 -18.07 2.52
N VAL A 14 -0.24 -17.65 1.40
CA VAL A 14 -0.47 -16.32 0.83
C VAL A 14 -1.91 -16.21 0.33
N VAL A 15 -2.39 -17.20 -0.41
CA VAL A 15 -3.78 -17.26 -0.92
C VAL A 15 -4.78 -17.31 0.24
N LEU A 16 -4.54 -18.18 1.24
CA LEU A 16 -5.39 -18.28 2.42
C LEU A 16 -5.39 -16.98 3.24
N GLY A 17 -4.23 -16.34 3.41
CA GLY A 17 -4.14 -15.05 4.08
C GLY A 17 -4.90 -13.96 3.33
N TYR A 18 -4.79 -13.91 2.01
CA TYR A 18 -5.51 -12.94 1.19
C TYR A 18 -7.04 -13.14 1.27
N ALA A 19 -7.48 -14.39 1.15
CA ALA A 19 -8.89 -14.75 1.30
C ALA A 19 -9.40 -14.42 2.71
N LEU A 20 -8.59 -14.67 3.74
CA LEU A 20 -8.91 -14.32 5.12
C LEU A 20 -9.11 -12.82 5.31
N VAL A 21 -8.22 -11.98 4.76
CA VAL A 21 -8.39 -10.52 4.85
C VAL A 21 -9.65 -10.06 4.12
N CYS A 22 -9.91 -10.58 2.91
CA CYS A 22 -11.13 -10.26 2.18
C CYS A 22 -12.39 -10.68 2.97
N ALA A 23 -12.36 -11.85 3.61
CA ALA A 23 -13.45 -12.35 4.44
C ALA A 23 -13.68 -11.45 5.66
N ILE A 24 -12.62 -11.16 6.43
CA ILE A 24 -12.68 -10.34 7.64
C ILE A 24 -13.21 -8.93 7.34
N TRP A 25 -12.72 -8.29 6.28
CA TRP A 25 -13.17 -6.94 5.93
C TRP A 25 -14.52 -6.91 5.21
N GLY A 26 -14.94 -8.02 4.58
CA GLY A 26 -16.30 -8.17 4.06
C GLY A 26 -17.33 -8.38 5.16
N THR A 27 -16.99 -9.14 6.21
CA THR A 27 -17.88 -9.35 7.39
C THR A 27 -17.91 -8.15 8.33
N ASN A 28 -16.94 -7.24 8.24
CA ASN A 28 -16.82 -6.07 9.11
C ASN A 28 -18.08 -5.20 9.12
N TRP A 29 -18.76 -5.02 7.98
CA TRP A 29 -19.95 -4.18 7.85
C TRP A 29 -21.14 -4.71 8.65
N VAL A 30 -21.45 -5.98 8.45
CA VAL A 30 -22.48 -6.70 9.21
C VAL A 30 -22.15 -6.69 10.71
N ALA A 31 -20.88 -6.85 11.08
CA ALA A 31 -20.49 -6.78 12.48
C ALA A 31 -20.64 -5.37 13.06
N ILE A 32 -20.42 -4.29 12.29
CA ILE A 32 -20.75 -2.93 12.74
C ILE A 32 -22.25 -2.78 12.94
N LYS A 33 -23.07 -3.26 12.00
CA LYS A 33 -24.53 -3.25 12.12
C LYS A 33 -25.02 -3.91 13.40
N LEU A 34 -24.53 -5.12 13.69
CA LEU A 34 -24.85 -5.86 14.92
C LEU A 34 -24.30 -5.18 16.19
N ALA A 35 -23.18 -4.47 16.09
CA ALA A 35 -22.66 -3.70 17.21
C ALA A 35 -23.60 -2.55 17.59
N VAL A 36 -24.18 -1.85 16.60
CA VAL A 36 -25.00 -0.66 16.84
C VAL A 36 -26.49 -0.93 17.08
N THR A 37 -26.93 -2.20 17.12
CA THR A 37 -28.34 -2.56 17.43
C THR A 37 -28.68 -2.43 18.91
N GLY A 38 -27.72 -2.69 19.79
CA GLY A 38 -27.87 -2.63 21.24
C GLY A 38 -26.76 -1.82 21.90
N MET A 39 -26.12 -0.93 21.15
CA MET A 39 -25.09 -0.04 21.67
C MET A 39 -25.12 1.27 20.89
N PRO A 40 -24.99 2.41 21.56
CA PRO A 40 -24.80 3.67 20.87
C PRO A 40 -23.56 3.67 19.94
N PRO A 41 -23.60 4.36 18.80
CA PRO A 41 -22.59 4.25 17.74
C PRO A 41 -21.21 4.77 18.16
N LEU A 42 -21.11 5.86 18.93
CA LEU A 42 -19.81 6.30 19.46
C LEU A 42 -19.25 5.28 20.44
N LEU A 43 -20.09 4.68 21.30
CA LEU A 43 -19.64 3.65 22.23
C LEU A 43 -19.12 2.41 21.49
N ALA A 44 -19.86 1.91 20.49
CA ALA A 44 -19.46 0.75 19.71
C ALA A 44 -18.11 0.97 19.00
N ALA A 45 -17.96 2.12 18.33
CA ALA A 45 -16.71 2.51 17.69
C ALA A 45 -15.56 2.67 18.69
N GLY A 46 -15.83 3.28 19.85
CA GLY A 46 -14.85 3.51 20.91
C GLY A 46 -14.37 2.21 21.54
N LEU A 47 -15.28 1.34 21.95
CA LEU A 47 -14.96 0.04 22.55
C LEU A 47 -14.21 -0.88 21.60
N ARG A 48 -14.55 -0.87 20.30
CA ARG A 48 -13.77 -1.57 19.27
C ARG A 48 -12.28 -1.23 19.37
N PHE A 49 -11.95 0.05 19.46
CA PHE A 49 -10.56 0.50 19.52
C PHE A 49 -9.93 0.35 20.90
N VAL A 50 -10.69 0.54 21.98
CA VAL A 50 -10.22 0.27 23.36
C VAL A 50 -9.83 -1.20 23.52
N PHE A 51 -10.57 -2.13 22.93
CA PHE A 51 -10.22 -3.56 22.97
C PHE A 51 -9.07 -3.93 22.02
N ALA A 52 -8.97 -3.29 20.86
CA ALA A 52 -7.88 -3.55 19.91
C ALA A 52 -6.53 -2.97 20.37
N ALA A 53 -6.54 -1.80 21.01
CA ALA A 53 -5.35 -1.03 21.34
C ALA A 53 -4.32 -1.77 22.21
N PRO A 54 -4.69 -2.45 23.31
CA PRO A 54 -3.73 -3.21 24.13
C PRO A 54 -2.99 -4.27 23.33
N VAL A 55 -3.70 -4.95 22.42
CA VAL A 55 -3.12 -5.99 21.57
C VAL A 55 -2.16 -5.38 20.55
N LEU A 56 -2.55 -4.31 19.85
CA LEU A 56 -1.70 -3.62 18.89
C LEU A 56 -0.46 -2.98 19.55
N LEU A 57 -0.61 -2.39 20.73
CA LEU A 57 0.51 -1.83 21.51
C LEU A 57 1.47 -2.94 21.96
N THR A 58 0.93 -4.09 22.37
CA THR A 58 1.74 -5.26 22.73
C THR A 58 2.50 -5.79 21.52
N ILE A 59 1.85 -5.96 20.38
CA ILE A 59 2.49 -6.37 19.13
C ILE A 59 3.58 -5.37 18.72
N CYS A 60 3.30 -4.06 18.80
CA CYS A 60 4.26 -3.01 18.48
C CYS A 60 5.50 -3.08 19.39
N ARG A 61 5.30 -3.29 20.69
CA ARG A 61 6.37 -3.45 21.69
C ARG A 61 7.20 -4.72 21.43
N LEU A 62 6.54 -5.85 21.21
CA LEU A 62 7.20 -7.14 20.94
C LEU A 62 7.97 -7.12 19.61
N ALA A 63 7.49 -6.37 18.62
CA ALA A 63 8.18 -6.15 17.35
C ALA A 63 9.36 -5.15 17.45
N GLY A 64 9.64 -4.62 18.64
CA GLY A 64 10.73 -3.66 18.88
C GLY A 64 10.54 -2.32 18.14
N LYS A 65 9.29 -1.96 17.81
CA LYS A 65 9.00 -0.71 17.09
C LYS A 65 8.74 0.43 18.06
N PRO A 66 9.14 1.67 17.71
CA PRO A 66 8.92 2.81 18.59
C PRO A 66 7.41 3.08 18.72
N ILE A 67 6.89 3.05 19.95
CA ILE A 67 5.47 3.36 20.20
C ILE A 67 5.21 4.86 20.12
N PHE A 68 6.18 5.66 20.59
CA PHE A 68 6.09 7.12 20.59
C PHE A 68 6.82 7.71 19.40
N VAL A 69 6.22 8.75 18.83
CA VAL A 69 6.80 9.51 17.71
C VAL A 69 7.59 10.71 18.23
N ARG A 70 8.46 11.28 17.39
CA ARG A 70 9.18 12.52 17.71
C ARG A 70 8.17 13.66 17.88
N ARG A 71 8.48 14.68 18.70
CA ARG A 71 7.58 15.83 18.93
C ARG A 71 7.11 16.50 17.64
N ALA A 72 7.99 16.61 16.64
CA ALA A 72 7.67 17.15 15.32
C ALA A 72 6.59 16.35 14.55
N GLN A 73 6.41 15.06 14.89
CA GLN A 73 5.45 14.16 14.24
C GLN A 73 4.11 14.09 14.99
N VAL A 74 3.96 14.80 16.11
CA VAL A 74 2.71 14.81 16.91
C VAL A 74 1.51 15.37 16.14
N PRO A 75 1.60 16.51 15.42
CA PRO A 75 0.46 17.02 14.65
C PRO A 75 -0.03 16.02 13.61
N TYR A 76 0.89 15.28 13.02
CA TYR A 76 0.59 14.23 12.06
C TYR A 76 -0.11 13.03 12.72
N LEU A 77 0.32 12.63 13.92
CA LEU A 77 -0.34 11.60 14.71
C LEU A 77 -1.77 12.00 15.12
N VAL A 78 -1.97 13.27 15.47
CA VAL A 78 -3.31 13.85 15.74
C VAL A 78 -4.17 13.79 14.48
N PHE A 79 -3.61 14.15 13.32
CA PHE A 79 -4.31 14.01 12.04
C PHE A 79 -4.75 12.56 11.79
N VAL A 80 -3.86 11.57 11.91
CA VAL A 80 -4.21 10.15 11.74
C VAL A 80 -5.26 9.71 12.75
N THR A 81 -5.13 10.11 14.02
CA THR A 81 -6.11 9.79 15.06
C THR A 81 -7.50 10.29 14.68
N LEU A 82 -7.62 11.55 14.27
CA LEU A 82 -8.92 12.16 13.99
C LEU A 82 -9.49 11.78 12.61
N ASN A 83 -8.67 11.86 11.55
CA ASN A 83 -9.10 11.70 10.15
C ASN A 83 -9.09 10.25 9.65
N TYR A 84 -8.36 9.35 10.28
CA TYR A 84 -8.36 7.94 9.89
C TYR A 84 -9.17 7.08 10.86
N PHE A 85 -9.10 7.33 12.16
CA PHE A 85 -9.78 6.50 13.16
C PHE A 85 -11.05 7.14 13.75
N THR A 86 -10.99 8.31 14.36
CA THR A 86 -12.12 8.84 15.15
C THR A 86 -13.33 9.21 14.29
N LEU A 87 -13.21 10.23 13.43
CA LEU A 87 -14.34 10.81 12.71
C LEU A 87 -14.92 9.86 11.65
N PRO A 88 -14.10 9.14 10.84
CA PRO A 88 -14.67 8.21 9.88
C PRO A 88 -15.48 7.10 10.55
N TYR A 89 -14.98 6.51 11.65
CA TYR A 89 -15.69 5.42 12.32
C TYR A 89 -16.93 5.91 13.06
N LEU A 90 -16.95 7.16 13.54
CA LEU A 90 -18.18 7.81 13.97
C LEU A 90 -19.22 7.82 12.84
N PHE A 91 -18.86 8.37 11.67
CA PHE A 91 -19.80 8.45 10.55
C PHE A 91 -20.24 7.07 10.05
N LEU A 92 -19.35 6.08 10.01
CA LEU A 92 -19.68 4.71 9.61
C LEU A 92 -20.66 4.05 10.59
N ASN A 93 -20.42 4.16 11.90
CA ASN A 93 -21.32 3.55 12.90
C ASN A 93 -22.69 4.24 12.91
N LEU A 94 -22.74 5.57 12.75
CA LEU A 94 -23.99 6.30 12.59
C LEU A 94 -24.74 5.91 11.30
N ALA A 95 -24.01 5.75 10.20
CA ALA A 95 -24.60 5.36 8.92
C ALA A 95 -25.23 3.97 9.00
N GLU A 96 -24.53 3.01 9.62
CA GLU A 96 -25.00 1.64 9.80
C GLU A 96 -26.27 1.55 10.65
N GLN A 97 -26.64 2.56 11.43
CA GLN A 97 -27.96 2.57 12.09
C GLN A 97 -29.12 2.82 11.11
N HIS A 98 -28.86 3.45 9.97
CA HIS A 98 -29.89 4.01 9.08
C HIS A 98 -29.92 3.41 7.67
N ILE A 99 -28.81 2.83 7.22
CA ILE A 99 -28.68 2.17 5.91
C ILE A 99 -28.12 0.75 6.07
N SER A 100 -28.25 -0.09 5.04
CA SER A 100 -27.75 -1.47 5.06
C SER A 100 -26.23 -1.54 5.08
N SER A 101 -25.70 -2.66 5.57
CA SER A 101 -24.26 -2.91 5.58
C SER A 101 -23.67 -3.00 4.17
N GLY A 102 -24.45 -3.53 3.22
CA GLY A 102 -24.07 -3.57 1.81
C GLY A 102 -23.91 -2.17 1.21
N LEU A 103 -24.90 -1.30 1.43
CA LEU A 103 -24.86 0.08 0.93
C LEU A 103 -23.70 0.88 1.56
N THR A 104 -23.48 0.72 2.87
CA THR A 104 -22.35 1.36 3.57
C THR A 104 -21.01 0.89 3.00
N ALA A 105 -20.85 -0.42 2.75
CA ALA A 105 -19.63 -0.99 2.17
C ALA A 105 -19.33 -0.45 0.78
N ILE A 106 -20.35 -0.29 -0.08
CA ILE A 106 -20.20 0.27 -1.43
C ILE A 106 -19.83 1.75 -1.37
N CYS A 107 -20.48 2.53 -0.50
CA CYS A 107 -20.11 3.93 -0.29
C CYS A 107 -18.66 4.04 0.19
N PHE A 108 -18.24 3.19 1.11
CA PHE A 108 -16.88 3.21 1.63
C PHE A 108 -15.83 2.75 0.62
N SER A 109 -16.16 1.81 -0.28
CA SER A 109 -15.24 1.32 -1.30
C SER A 109 -14.80 2.41 -2.29
N MET A 110 -15.52 3.54 -2.35
CA MET A 110 -15.12 4.72 -3.13
C MET A 110 -13.76 5.28 -2.74
N ILE A 111 -13.23 4.89 -1.57
CA ILE A 111 -11.86 5.16 -1.14
C ILE A 111 -10.83 4.94 -2.26
N SER A 112 -10.91 3.86 -3.03
CA SER A 112 -9.89 3.56 -4.06
C SER A 112 -9.91 4.57 -5.21
N LEU A 113 -11.08 5.08 -5.56
CA LEU A 113 -11.26 6.10 -6.59
C LEU A 113 -10.84 7.47 -6.07
N LEU A 114 -11.22 7.78 -4.83
CA LEU A 114 -10.87 9.03 -4.18
C LEU A 114 -9.35 9.15 -3.99
N ILE A 115 -8.63 8.05 -3.74
CA ILE A 115 -7.16 8.03 -3.72
C ILE A 115 -6.58 8.48 -5.08
N VAL A 116 -7.11 7.97 -6.20
CA VAL A 116 -6.66 8.35 -7.54
C VAL A 116 -6.91 9.84 -7.80
N VAL A 117 -8.10 10.34 -7.46
CA VAL A 117 -8.47 11.74 -7.65
C VAL A 117 -7.64 12.68 -6.77
N LEU A 118 -7.53 12.38 -5.46
CA LEU A 118 -6.76 13.19 -4.51
C LEU A 118 -5.25 13.10 -4.78
N GLY A 119 -4.78 12.02 -5.38
CA GLY A 119 -3.39 11.85 -5.79
C GLY A 119 -2.93 12.90 -6.81
N VAL A 120 -3.82 13.45 -7.64
CA VAL A 120 -3.47 14.47 -8.64
C VAL A 120 -2.96 15.76 -8.00
N PRO A 121 -3.76 16.49 -7.19
CA PRO A 121 -3.30 17.73 -6.58
C PRO A 121 -2.28 17.50 -5.45
N ILE A 122 -2.34 16.36 -4.75
CA ILE A 122 -1.50 16.14 -3.56
C ILE A 122 -0.16 15.48 -3.92
N LEU A 123 -0.13 14.51 -4.83
CA LEU A 123 1.12 13.81 -5.19
C LEU A 123 1.68 14.27 -6.54
N GLY A 124 1.00 15.17 -7.25
CA GLY A 124 1.33 15.51 -8.63
C GLY A 124 1.09 14.35 -9.61
N ALA A 125 0.25 13.38 -9.23
CA ALA A 125 -0.07 12.24 -10.08
C ALA A 125 -0.82 12.69 -11.34
N ARG A 126 -0.68 11.96 -12.45
CA ARG A 126 -1.42 12.21 -13.69
C ARG A 126 -2.41 11.09 -13.94
N ILE A 127 -3.66 11.45 -14.17
CA ILE A 127 -4.73 10.52 -14.54
C ILE A 127 -4.75 10.39 -16.07
N GLY A 128 -4.59 9.16 -16.55
CA GLY A 128 -4.81 8.79 -17.95
C GLY A 128 -6.28 8.72 -18.31
N LEU A 129 -6.57 8.78 -19.61
CA LEU A 129 -7.94 8.72 -20.13
C LEU A 129 -8.71 7.49 -19.62
N GLY A 130 -8.08 6.31 -19.62
CA GLY A 130 -8.73 5.09 -19.12
C GLY A 130 -9.00 5.10 -17.61
N GLU A 131 -8.08 5.64 -16.80
CA GLU A 131 -8.28 5.81 -15.35
C GLU A 131 -9.40 6.83 -15.07
N GLY A 132 -9.41 7.93 -15.81
CA GLY A 132 -10.44 8.97 -15.73
C GLY A 132 -11.82 8.43 -16.11
N LEU A 133 -11.91 7.66 -17.20
CA LEU A 133 -13.15 6.99 -17.59
C LEU A 133 -13.63 6.01 -16.53
N GLY A 134 -12.74 5.21 -15.94
CA GLY A 134 -13.12 4.30 -14.85
C GLY A 134 -13.62 5.02 -13.60
N VAL A 135 -13.02 6.16 -13.25
CA VAL A 135 -13.52 7.04 -12.16
C VAL A 135 -14.92 7.57 -12.48
N VAL A 136 -15.12 8.10 -13.70
CA VAL A 136 -16.42 8.65 -14.13
C VAL A 136 -17.50 7.55 -14.14
N VAL A 137 -17.21 6.39 -14.73
CA VAL A 137 -18.14 5.25 -14.79
C VAL A 137 -18.54 4.81 -13.39
N SER A 138 -17.58 4.69 -12.47
CA SER A 138 -17.86 4.29 -11.09
C SER A 138 -18.72 5.33 -10.37
N PHE A 139 -18.45 6.62 -10.56
CA PHE A 139 -19.22 7.69 -9.92
C PHE A 139 -20.65 7.76 -10.46
N VAL A 140 -20.83 7.64 -11.78
CA VAL A 140 -22.16 7.58 -12.42
C VAL A 140 -22.92 6.34 -11.93
N ALA A 141 -22.27 5.17 -11.89
CA ALA A 141 -22.90 3.95 -11.42
C ALA A 141 -23.30 4.05 -9.93
N LEU A 142 -22.48 4.69 -9.09
CA LEU A 142 -22.84 4.99 -7.70
C LEU A 142 -24.05 5.93 -7.62
N VAL A 143 -24.07 7.05 -8.35
CA VAL A 143 -25.22 7.98 -8.34
C VAL A 143 -26.50 7.28 -8.80
N LEU A 144 -26.43 6.44 -9.84
CA LEU A 144 -27.55 5.64 -10.30
C LEU A 144 -28.00 4.62 -9.25
N LEU A 145 -27.05 3.98 -8.55
CA LEU A 145 -27.36 3.05 -7.46
C LEU A 145 -28.08 3.77 -6.32
N LEU A 146 -27.56 4.91 -5.88
CA LEU A 146 -28.13 5.72 -4.80
C LEU A 146 -29.51 6.29 -5.18
N SER A 147 -29.71 6.74 -6.42
CA SER A 147 -31.01 7.26 -6.87
C SER A 147 -32.12 6.20 -6.94
N ARG A 148 -31.75 4.91 -7.00
CA ARG A 148 -32.69 3.79 -7.05
C ARG A 148 -32.86 3.07 -5.72
N SER A 149 -31.94 3.28 -4.78
CA SER A 149 -31.99 2.62 -3.48
C SER A 149 -33.24 3.05 -2.71
N THR A 150 -34.06 2.06 -2.33
CA THR A 150 -35.26 2.28 -1.51
C THR A 150 -34.93 2.65 -0.06
N GLU A 151 -33.69 2.47 0.36
CA GLU A 151 -33.20 2.81 1.70
C GLU A 151 -32.98 4.33 1.86
N ILE A 152 -32.84 5.06 0.75
CA ILE A 152 -32.48 6.47 0.73
C ILE A 152 -33.75 7.31 0.72
N SER A 153 -34.36 7.45 1.89
CA SER A 153 -35.42 8.45 2.15
C SER A 153 -34.81 9.83 2.44
N ALA A 154 -35.64 10.89 2.38
CA ALA A 154 -35.20 12.24 2.74
C ALA A 154 -34.56 12.33 4.15
N GLY A 155 -34.99 11.46 5.07
CA GLY A 155 -34.49 11.38 6.45
C GLY A 155 -33.14 10.69 6.61
N ASN A 156 -32.70 9.85 5.66
CA ASN A 156 -31.49 9.03 5.79
C ASN A 156 -30.35 9.41 4.82
N ARG A 157 -30.54 10.45 3.99
CA ARG A 157 -29.49 10.93 3.06
C ARG A 157 -28.18 11.32 3.77
N TRP A 158 -28.27 11.78 5.01
CA TRP A 158 -27.09 12.14 5.80
C TRP A 158 -26.23 10.91 6.14
N ALA A 159 -26.81 9.72 6.26
CA ALA A 159 -26.08 8.49 6.55
C ALA A 159 -25.17 8.09 5.37
N VAL A 160 -25.71 8.18 4.15
CA VAL A 160 -24.95 8.00 2.91
C VAL A 160 -23.85 9.05 2.79
N ALA A 161 -24.18 10.33 3.05
CA ALA A 161 -23.19 11.40 3.04
C ALA A 161 -22.08 11.17 4.07
N GLY A 162 -22.42 10.67 5.27
CA GLY A 162 -21.48 10.29 6.31
C GLY A 162 -20.56 9.15 5.87
N ALA A 163 -21.09 8.10 5.25
CA ALA A 163 -20.30 6.98 4.73
C ALA A 163 -19.32 7.43 3.62
N LEU A 164 -19.79 8.28 2.70
CA LEU A 164 -18.94 8.86 1.65
C LEU A 164 -17.88 9.82 2.22
N LEU A 165 -18.23 10.59 3.23
CA LEU A 165 -17.28 11.45 3.94
C LEU A 165 -16.21 10.61 4.64
N ALA A 166 -16.60 9.52 5.32
CA ALA A 166 -15.65 8.59 5.92
C ALA A 166 -14.69 7.98 4.88
N ALA A 167 -15.20 7.64 3.68
CA ALA A 167 -14.39 7.16 2.55
C ALA A 167 -13.39 8.23 2.08
N ALA A 168 -13.83 9.48 1.95
CA ALA A 168 -12.99 10.61 1.55
C ALA A 168 -11.90 10.92 2.57
N MET A 169 -12.23 10.89 3.87
CA MET A 169 -11.28 11.10 4.96
C MET A 169 -10.21 10.00 5.00
N HIS A 170 -10.61 8.74 4.80
CA HIS A 170 -9.67 7.64 4.66
C HIS A 170 -8.79 7.79 3.41
N ALA A 171 -9.37 8.11 2.26
CA ALA A 171 -8.62 8.31 1.03
C ALA A 171 -7.58 9.43 1.17
N LEU A 172 -7.98 10.56 1.75
CA LEU A 172 -7.09 11.67 2.07
C LEU A 172 -5.97 11.22 3.01
N SER A 173 -6.31 10.45 4.04
CA SER A 173 -5.32 9.90 4.97
C SER A 173 -4.32 9.00 4.24
N TYR A 174 -4.76 8.09 3.36
CA TYR A 174 -3.85 7.25 2.57
C TYR A 174 -2.89 8.09 1.70
N VAL A 175 -3.40 9.11 1.02
CA VAL A 175 -2.59 9.97 0.15
C VAL A 175 -1.59 10.81 0.96
N LEU A 176 -2.01 11.36 2.10
CA LEU A 176 -1.12 12.13 2.98
C LEU A 176 -0.12 11.24 3.74
N ILE A 177 -0.50 10.01 4.10
CA ILE A 177 0.41 9.00 4.64
C ILE A 177 1.47 8.65 3.61
N LYS A 178 1.09 8.48 2.35
CA LYS A 178 2.06 8.26 1.28
C LYS A 178 3.00 9.46 1.10
N ARG A 179 2.50 10.69 1.19
CA ARG A 179 3.32 11.90 0.97
C ARG A 179 4.25 12.26 2.14
N TYR A 180 3.77 12.09 3.36
CA TYR A 180 4.43 12.64 4.57
C TYR A 180 4.76 11.58 5.63
N GLY A 181 4.28 10.34 5.48
CA GLY A 181 4.35 9.29 6.50
C GLY A 181 5.57 8.37 6.43
N ALA A 182 6.49 8.58 5.47
CA ALA A 182 7.65 7.70 5.25
C ALA A 182 8.53 7.47 6.50
N ASP A 183 8.58 8.47 7.38
CA ASP A 183 9.40 8.47 8.60
C ASP A 183 8.74 7.79 9.82
N VAL A 184 7.51 7.27 9.70
CA VAL A 184 6.80 6.63 10.82
C VAL A 184 6.43 5.21 10.46
N HIS A 185 6.88 4.26 11.29
CA HIS A 185 6.58 2.85 11.08
C HIS A 185 5.06 2.58 11.14
N THR A 186 4.56 1.73 10.26
CA THR A 186 3.12 1.47 10.10
C THR A 186 2.46 0.94 11.39
N LEU A 187 3.13 0.07 12.13
CA LEU A 187 2.62 -0.40 13.43
C LEU A 187 2.45 0.75 14.43
N THR A 188 3.36 1.73 14.43
CA THR A 188 3.28 2.92 15.28
C THR A 188 2.08 3.80 14.89
N LEU A 189 1.85 3.98 13.59
CA LEU A 189 0.69 4.72 13.06
C LEU A 189 -0.65 4.04 13.34
N ASN A 190 -0.66 2.75 13.70
CA ASN A 190 -1.88 2.00 13.99
C ASN A 190 -2.02 1.63 15.47
N SER A 191 -1.00 1.79 16.32
CA SER A 191 -1.09 1.42 17.73
C SER A 191 -1.55 2.58 18.61
N LEU A 192 -0.84 3.70 18.59
CA LEU A 192 -1.12 4.84 19.47
C LEU A 192 -2.35 5.65 19.01
N PRO A 193 -2.54 5.93 17.70
CA PRO A 193 -3.76 6.58 17.21
C PRO A 193 -5.04 5.80 17.50
N VAL A 194 -5.02 4.46 17.40
CA VAL A 194 -6.18 3.62 17.73
C VAL A 194 -6.53 3.76 19.21
N ALA A 195 -5.54 3.71 20.11
CA ALA A 195 -5.76 3.90 21.53
C ALA A 195 -6.39 5.28 21.83
N ALA A 196 -5.83 6.34 21.25
CA ALA A 196 -6.32 7.69 21.43
C ALA A 196 -7.74 7.87 20.86
N ALA A 197 -8.01 7.34 19.66
CA ALA A 197 -9.33 7.38 19.03
C ALA A 197 -10.37 6.63 19.85
N GLY A 198 -10.04 5.44 20.38
CA GLY A 198 -10.92 4.67 21.25
C GLY A 198 -11.33 5.43 22.51
N ILE A 199 -10.35 6.05 23.20
CA ILE A 199 -10.63 6.88 24.38
C ILE A 199 -11.51 8.08 23.99
N LEU A 200 -11.17 8.80 22.92
CA LEU A 200 -11.94 9.96 22.48
C LEU A 200 -13.39 9.61 22.15
N LEU A 201 -13.63 8.49 21.46
CA LEU A 201 -14.97 8.03 21.09
C LEU A 201 -15.78 7.56 22.31
N VAL A 202 -15.17 6.85 23.26
CA VAL A 202 -15.83 6.48 24.52
C VAL A 202 -16.20 7.73 25.32
N LEU A 203 -15.28 8.69 25.46
CA LEU A 203 -15.57 9.95 26.15
C LEU A 203 -16.68 10.75 25.46
N ALA A 204 -16.66 10.80 24.12
CA ALA A 204 -17.73 11.43 23.35
C ALA A 204 -19.07 10.72 23.57
N SER A 205 -19.10 9.39 23.60
CA SER A 205 -20.31 8.64 23.91
C SER A 205 -20.86 8.96 25.30
N LEU A 206 -20.00 8.99 26.32
CA LEU A 206 -20.41 9.35 27.69
C LEU A 206 -20.99 10.78 27.76
N ALA A 207 -20.45 11.70 26.95
CA ALA A 207 -20.88 13.09 26.90
C ALA A 207 -22.17 13.34 26.10
N PHE A 208 -22.39 12.61 25.00
CA PHE A 208 -23.47 12.89 24.04
C PHE A 208 -24.55 11.82 23.96
N GLU A 209 -24.22 10.55 24.22
CA GLU A 209 -25.15 9.41 24.08
C GLU A 209 -25.63 8.86 25.42
N HIS A 210 -24.93 9.15 26.52
CA HIS A 210 -25.24 8.70 27.88
C HIS A 210 -25.60 7.19 27.95
N PRO A 211 -24.68 6.30 27.51
CA PRO A 211 -24.96 4.88 27.39
C PRO A 211 -25.25 4.24 28.75
N SER A 212 -26.26 3.37 28.80
CA SER A 212 -26.53 2.50 29.93
C SER A 212 -25.94 1.11 29.69
N VAL A 213 -25.22 0.57 30.67
CA VAL A 213 -24.67 -0.80 30.60
C VAL A 213 -25.78 -1.84 30.46
N ALA A 214 -26.98 -1.57 31.01
CA ALA A 214 -28.12 -2.47 30.94
C ALA A 214 -28.67 -2.63 29.51
N ASP A 215 -28.45 -1.63 28.65
CA ASP A 215 -28.94 -1.65 27.27
C ASP A 215 -27.98 -2.41 26.32
N ILE A 216 -26.76 -2.71 26.80
CA ILE A 216 -25.73 -3.39 26.01
C ILE A 216 -26.09 -4.87 25.85
N SER A 217 -26.58 -5.21 24.66
CA SER A 217 -26.88 -6.59 24.31
C SER A 217 -25.60 -7.44 24.17
N ALA A 218 -25.71 -8.74 24.49
CA ALA A 218 -24.61 -9.69 24.28
C ALA A 218 -24.17 -9.76 22.81
N THR A 219 -25.13 -9.66 21.88
CA THR A 219 -24.87 -9.60 20.44
C THR A 219 -23.99 -8.42 20.08
N SER A 220 -24.31 -7.22 20.58
CA SER A 220 -23.55 -6.00 20.29
C SER A 220 -22.15 -6.03 20.91
N LEU A 221 -22.01 -6.59 22.11
CA LEU A 221 -20.71 -6.77 22.75
C LEU A 221 -19.83 -7.78 21.99
N LEU A 222 -20.37 -8.93 21.61
CA LEU A 222 -19.65 -9.95 20.85
C LEU A 222 -19.26 -9.44 19.45
N ALA A 223 -20.15 -8.71 18.79
CA ALA A 223 -19.86 -8.05 17.51
C ALA A 223 -18.71 -7.04 17.69
N THR A 224 -18.75 -6.21 18.73
CA THR A 224 -17.68 -5.24 19.04
C THR A 224 -16.33 -5.93 19.32
N LEU A 225 -16.33 -7.04 20.06
CA LEU A 225 -15.11 -7.83 20.30
C LEU A 225 -14.57 -8.46 19.01
N HIS A 226 -15.45 -8.97 18.15
CA HIS A 226 -15.08 -9.46 16.82
C HIS A 226 -14.44 -8.35 15.97
N LEU A 227 -15.05 -7.16 15.95
CA LEU A 227 -14.50 -6.00 15.24
C LEU A 227 -13.13 -5.59 15.78
N ALA A 228 -12.95 -5.62 17.10
CA ALA A 228 -11.70 -5.28 17.75
C ALA A 228 -10.58 -6.27 17.41
N LEU A 229 -10.80 -7.56 17.67
CA LEU A 229 -9.75 -8.57 17.60
C LEU A 229 -9.57 -9.12 16.18
N VAL A 230 -10.66 -9.41 15.48
CA VAL A 230 -10.58 -10.02 14.15
C VAL A 230 -10.34 -8.95 13.09
N ALA A 231 -11.20 -7.92 13.03
CA ALA A 231 -11.10 -6.93 11.96
C ALA A 231 -9.94 -5.94 12.17
N SER A 232 -9.79 -5.37 13.37
CA SER A 232 -8.78 -4.35 13.64
C SER A 232 -7.39 -4.90 13.96
N VAL A 233 -7.26 -6.07 14.60
CA VAL A 233 -5.94 -6.66 14.90
C VAL A 233 -5.52 -7.67 13.84
N ILE A 234 -6.23 -8.80 13.72
CA ILE A 234 -5.82 -9.91 12.83
C ILE A 234 -5.81 -9.44 11.37
N GLY A 235 -6.89 -8.80 10.90
CA GLY A 235 -7.00 -8.29 9.54
C GLY A 235 -5.87 -7.34 9.18
N LEU A 236 -5.53 -6.41 10.08
CA LEU A 236 -4.46 -5.43 9.88
C LEU A 236 -3.07 -6.09 9.85
N VAL A 237 -2.78 -6.99 10.79
CA VAL A 237 -1.50 -7.71 10.87
C VAL A 237 -1.29 -8.57 9.62
N VAL A 238 -2.30 -9.33 9.21
CA VAL A 238 -2.23 -10.18 8.01
C VAL A 238 -2.12 -9.31 6.75
N TYR A 239 -2.91 -8.25 6.63
CA TYR A 239 -2.83 -7.32 5.50
C TYR A 239 -1.43 -6.73 5.33
N PHE A 240 -0.80 -6.24 6.41
CA PHE A 240 0.56 -5.71 6.32
C PHE A 240 1.62 -6.79 6.09
N ALA A 241 1.46 -7.99 6.65
CA ALA A 241 2.35 -9.10 6.34
C ALA A 241 2.29 -9.49 4.85
N LEU A 242 1.10 -9.42 4.24
CA LEU A 242 0.91 -9.65 2.81
C LEU A 242 1.41 -8.48 1.97
N LEU A 243 1.23 -7.23 2.40
CA LEU A 243 1.72 -6.04 1.70
C LEU A 243 3.25 -6.01 1.58
N GLN A 244 3.96 -6.68 2.49
CA GLN A 244 5.42 -6.86 2.40
C GLN A 244 5.85 -7.92 1.37
N ARG A 245 4.91 -8.68 0.79
CA ARG A 245 5.19 -9.84 -0.07
C ARG A 245 4.43 -9.80 -1.40
N LEU A 246 3.33 -9.07 -1.46
CA LEU A 246 2.47 -8.92 -2.62
C LEU A 246 2.58 -7.50 -3.15
N SER A 247 2.46 -7.35 -4.47
CA SER A 247 2.44 -6.03 -5.10
C SER A 247 1.33 -5.15 -4.52
N ALA A 248 1.56 -3.85 -4.49
CA ALA A 248 0.55 -2.88 -4.07
C ALA A 248 -0.75 -3.01 -4.89
N LEU A 249 -0.66 -3.34 -6.19
CA LEU A 249 -1.81 -3.63 -7.03
C LEU A 249 -2.62 -4.83 -6.50
N THR A 250 -1.96 -5.96 -6.24
CA THR A 250 -2.61 -7.16 -5.71
C THR A 250 -3.31 -6.85 -4.38
N MET A 251 -2.66 -6.12 -3.49
CA MET A 251 -3.26 -5.72 -2.21
C MET A 251 -4.43 -4.75 -2.37
N SER A 252 -4.38 -3.87 -3.37
CA SER A 252 -5.46 -2.92 -3.64
C SER A 252 -6.78 -3.59 -4.05
N PHE A 253 -6.71 -4.79 -4.64
CA PHE A 253 -7.91 -5.58 -5.00
C PHE A 253 -8.74 -6.03 -3.79
N VAL A 254 -8.17 -6.06 -2.59
CA VAL A 254 -8.95 -6.31 -1.36
C VAL A 254 -10.09 -5.29 -1.24
N PHE A 255 -9.83 -4.01 -1.57
CA PHE A 255 -10.83 -2.93 -1.51
C PHE A 255 -11.92 -3.02 -2.58
N VAL A 256 -11.72 -3.89 -3.58
CA VAL A 256 -12.68 -4.17 -4.65
C VAL A 256 -13.52 -5.42 -4.32
N ILE A 257 -12.94 -6.38 -3.60
CA ILE A 257 -13.57 -7.68 -3.29
C ILE A 257 -14.49 -7.58 -2.07
N PHE A 258 -14.04 -6.93 -0.98
CA PHE A 258 -14.83 -6.91 0.26
C PHE A 258 -16.25 -6.34 0.10
N PRO A 259 -16.54 -5.31 -0.74
CA PRO A 259 -17.90 -4.78 -0.88
C PRO A 259 -18.86 -5.79 -1.50
N LEU A 260 -18.37 -6.65 -2.39
CA LEU A 260 -19.17 -7.74 -2.95
C LEU A 260 -19.58 -8.75 -1.88
N LEU A 261 -18.62 -9.11 -1.01
CA LEU A 261 -18.90 -10.02 0.10
C LEU A 261 -19.86 -9.37 1.12
N ALA A 262 -19.65 -8.09 1.43
CA ALA A 262 -20.53 -7.33 2.31
C ALA A 262 -21.98 -7.29 1.78
N GLN A 263 -22.15 -7.11 0.46
CA GLN A 263 -23.47 -7.11 -0.18
C GLN A 263 -24.17 -8.48 -0.07
N VAL A 264 -23.43 -9.58 -0.26
CA VAL A 264 -23.99 -10.93 -0.12
C VAL A 264 -24.41 -11.18 1.33
N LEU A 265 -23.57 -10.80 2.30
CA LEU A 265 -23.86 -10.98 3.72
C LEU A 265 -25.01 -10.08 4.20
N SER A 266 -25.10 -8.86 3.68
CA SER A 266 -26.18 -7.91 3.98
C SER A 266 -27.55 -8.47 3.59
N GLN A 267 -27.68 -9.18 2.47
CA GLN A 267 -28.96 -9.81 2.09
C GLN A 267 -29.42 -10.87 3.10
N VAL A 268 -28.48 -11.60 3.72
CA VAL A 268 -28.78 -12.65 4.70
C VAL A 268 -29.12 -12.03 6.06
N VAL A 269 -28.36 -11.01 6.50
CA VAL A 269 -28.47 -10.47 7.87
C VAL A 269 -29.45 -9.31 7.96
N ASP A 270 -29.41 -8.37 7.00
CA ASP A 270 -30.31 -7.23 6.97
C ASP A 270 -31.67 -7.59 6.32
N GLY A 271 -31.79 -8.78 5.72
CA GLY A 271 -32.98 -9.21 5.00
C GLY A 271 -33.25 -8.42 3.71
N THR A 272 -32.26 -7.66 3.23
CA THR A 272 -32.39 -6.86 2.00
C THR A 272 -32.45 -7.78 0.77
N ARG A 273 -33.18 -7.34 -0.26
CA ARG A 273 -33.21 -8.03 -1.55
C ARG A 273 -32.57 -7.13 -2.59
N MET A 274 -31.49 -7.61 -3.19
CA MET A 274 -30.83 -6.87 -4.26
C MET A 274 -31.57 -7.09 -5.58
N SER A 275 -32.00 -6.00 -6.19
CA SER A 275 -32.55 -6.02 -7.55
C SER A 275 -31.46 -6.35 -8.58
N GLY A 276 -31.85 -6.92 -9.71
CA GLY A 276 -30.91 -7.20 -10.81
C GLY A 276 -30.20 -5.94 -11.31
N THR A 277 -30.85 -4.77 -11.25
CA THR A 277 -30.21 -3.51 -11.61
C THR A 277 -29.15 -3.07 -10.60
N GLU A 278 -29.41 -3.19 -9.30
CA GLU A 278 -28.40 -2.87 -8.27
C GLU A 278 -27.16 -3.78 -8.41
N LEU A 279 -27.36 -5.08 -8.69
CA LEU A 279 -26.26 -6.00 -8.97
C LEU A 279 -25.42 -5.52 -10.16
N VAL A 280 -26.05 -5.15 -11.28
CA VAL A 280 -25.34 -4.65 -12.47
C VAL A 280 -24.55 -3.38 -12.16
N LEU A 281 -25.13 -2.46 -11.39
CA LEU A 281 -24.44 -1.22 -11.00
C LEU A 281 -23.25 -1.48 -10.07
N ILE A 282 -23.39 -2.39 -9.10
CA ILE A 282 -22.30 -2.81 -8.21
C ILE A 282 -21.17 -3.46 -9.01
N LEU A 283 -21.51 -4.38 -9.93
CA LEU A 283 -20.52 -5.01 -10.81
C LEU A 283 -19.83 -3.99 -11.72
N ALA A 284 -20.56 -2.98 -12.21
CA ALA A 284 -19.98 -1.89 -12.99
C ALA A 284 -18.99 -1.07 -12.16
N ILE A 285 -19.35 -0.70 -10.92
CA ILE A 285 -18.47 0.01 -9.98
C ILE A 285 -17.19 -0.79 -9.72
N VAL A 286 -17.33 -2.04 -9.30
CA VAL A 286 -16.21 -2.94 -8.96
C VAL A 286 -15.31 -3.19 -10.18
N SER A 287 -15.88 -3.41 -11.35
CA SER A 287 -15.11 -3.65 -12.59
C SER A 287 -14.37 -2.39 -13.04
N ALA A 288 -14.99 -1.22 -12.94
CA ALA A 288 -14.35 0.05 -13.26
C ALA A 288 -13.23 0.38 -12.28
N MET A 289 -13.42 0.16 -10.96
CA MET A 289 -12.37 0.28 -9.94
C MET A 289 -11.20 -0.66 -10.23
N ALA A 290 -11.47 -1.93 -10.52
CA ALA A 290 -10.46 -2.93 -10.90
C ALA A 290 -9.66 -2.50 -12.13
N CYS A 291 -10.34 -2.00 -13.17
CA CYS A 291 -9.70 -1.50 -14.38
C CYS A 291 -8.82 -0.29 -14.10
N THR A 292 -9.34 0.71 -13.37
CA THR A 292 -8.59 1.91 -12.97
C THR A 292 -7.32 1.54 -12.20
N LEU A 293 -7.42 0.64 -11.20
CA LEU A 293 -6.26 0.21 -10.42
C LEU A 293 -5.19 -0.47 -11.29
N ARG A 294 -5.61 -1.33 -12.24
CA ARG A 294 -4.69 -1.97 -13.19
C ARG A 294 -4.02 -0.95 -14.10
N LEU A 295 -4.76 0.00 -14.65
CA LEU A 295 -4.23 1.03 -15.55
C LEU A 295 -3.27 1.98 -14.80
N HIS A 296 -3.61 2.35 -13.56
CA HIS A 296 -2.78 3.18 -12.70
C HIS A 296 -1.43 2.54 -12.39
N HIS A 297 -1.47 1.26 -12.01
CA HIS A 297 -0.25 0.51 -11.75
C HIS A 297 0.54 0.24 -13.03
N ARG A 298 -0.14 -0.06 -14.15
CA ARG A 298 0.51 -0.17 -15.45
C ARG A 298 1.24 1.11 -15.80
N ARG A 299 0.61 2.29 -15.76
CA ARG A 299 1.28 3.58 -16.04
C ARG A 299 2.41 3.92 -15.09
N SER A 300 2.31 3.49 -13.83
CA SER A 300 3.40 3.66 -12.85
C SER A 300 4.60 2.78 -13.19
N ALA A 301 4.38 1.60 -13.79
CA ALA A 301 5.40 0.71 -14.33
C ALA A 301 5.87 1.10 -15.75
N ASP A 302 4.95 1.53 -16.63
CA ASP A 302 5.09 2.08 -17.99
C ASP A 302 5.64 3.51 -17.98
N ARG A 303 6.45 3.88 -16.97
CA ARG A 303 7.39 4.96 -17.18
C ARG A 303 8.38 4.47 -18.23
N ALA A 304 8.02 4.68 -19.50
CA ALA A 304 8.84 4.66 -20.72
C ALA A 304 9.93 5.75 -20.67
N TRP A 305 10.41 6.06 -19.47
CA TRP A 305 11.63 6.77 -19.26
C TRP A 305 12.74 5.83 -19.77
N ARG A 306 13.59 6.37 -20.61
CA ARG A 306 14.83 5.77 -21.05
C ARG A 306 15.93 6.76 -20.71
N PRO A 307 17.11 6.29 -20.30
CA PRO A 307 18.21 7.21 -20.02
C PRO A 307 18.51 8.01 -21.29
N THR A 308 18.68 9.32 -21.13
CA THR A 308 19.12 10.18 -22.23
C THR A 308 20.55 9.85 -22.64
N ALA A 309 20.96 10.22 -23.85
CA ALA A 309 22.35 10.04 -24.30
C ALA A 309 23.38 10.70 -23.35
N SER A 310 23.00 11.82 -22.71
CA SER A 310 23.84 12.48 -21.71
C SER A 310 24.01 11.63 -20.44
N GLN A 311 22.91 11.07 -19.92
CA GLN A 311 22.94 10.20 -18.75
C GLN A 311 23.69 8.90 -19.03
N LEU A 312 23.51 8.29 -20.21
CA LEU A 312 24.28 7.12 -20.63
C LEU A 312 25.79 7.42 -20.63
N ARG A 313 26.21 8.56 -21.20
CA ARG A 313 27.62 8.97 -21.17
C ARG A 313 28.18 9.15 -19.75
N GLN A 314 27.38 9.69 -18.83
CA GLN A 314 27.80 9.81 -17.42
C GLN A 314 27.99 8.44 -16.75
N MET A 315 27.05 7.51 -16.98
CA MET A 315 27.16 6.14 -16.48
C MET A 315 28.36 5.40 -17.08
N TYR A 316 28.60 5.58 -18.39
CA TYR A 316 29.76 5.00 -19.09
C TYR A 316 31.07 5.59 -18.56
N ALA A 317 31.14 6.90 -18.33
CA ALA A 317 32.31 7.55 -17.75
C ALA A 317 32.60 7.05 -16.32
N ASP A 318 31.57 6.88 -15.47
CA ASP A 318 31.75 6.29 -14.14
C ASP A 318 32.24 4.84 -14.22
N ALA A 319 31.65 4.03 -15.10
CA ALA A 319 32.09 2.65 -15.33
C ALA A 319 33.56 2.56 -15.75
N LEU A 320 34.00 3.39 -16.70
CA LEU A 320 35.39 3.42 -17.15
C LEU A 320 36.34 3.98 -16.09
N SER A 321 35.93 4.97 -15.30
CA SER A 321 36.77 5.57 -14.27
C SER A 321 37.14 4.60 -13.14
N ARG A 322 36.38 3.51 -12.98
CA ARG A 322 36.58 2.49 -11.96
C ARG A 322 37.16 1.20 -12.48
N TYR A 323 37.24 1.02 -13.80
CA TYR A 323 37.87 -0.15 -14.39
C TYR A 323 39.29 -0.34 -13.81
N PRO A 324 39.68 -1.56 -13.39
CA PRO A 324 39.03 -2.86 -13.62
C PRO A 324 38.00 -3.29 -12.56
N GLU A 325 37.53 -2.40 -11.69
CA GLU A 325 36.50 -2.67 -10.69
C GLU A 325 35.08 -2.49 -11.25
N GLU A 326 34.11 -3.22 -10.69
CA GLU A 326 32.69 -2.99 -10.95
C GLU A 326 32.26 -1.64 -10.39
N ALA A 327 31.58 -0.85 -11.22
CA ALA A 327 30.88 0.36 -10.86
C ALA A 327 29.39 0.06 -10.69
N CYS A 328 28.73 0.78 -9.78
CA CYS A 328 27.28 0.75 -9.70
C CYS A 328 26.76 2.10 -9.20
N GLY A 329 25.54 2.43 -9.59
CA GLY A 329 24.86 3.65 -9.19
C GLY A 329 23.40 3.60 -9.59
N TYR A 330 22.72 4.72 -9.40
CA TYR A 330 21.33 4.85 -9.81
C TYR A 330 21.08 6.19 -10.47
N CYS A 331 20.05 6.25 -11.30
CA CYS A 331 19.65 7.45 -12.03
C CYS A 331 18.25 7.87 -11.58
N LEU A 332 18.12 9.13 -11.18
CA LEU A 332 16.86 9.82 -10.96
C LEU A 332 16.28 10.29 -12.31
N THR A 333 15.25 11.15 -12.34
CA THR A 333 14.72 11.61 -13.63
C THR A 333 15.77 12.40 -14.43
N ASP A 334 16.55 13.26 -13.75
CA ASP A 334 17.51 14.19 -14.40
C ASP A 334 18.97 14.01 -13.96
N GLU A 335 19.26 13.21 -12.92
CA GLU A 335 20.59 13.11 -12.28
C GLU A 335 21.09 11.65 -12.25
N VAL A 336 22.38 11.43 -12.52
CA VAL A 336 23.06 10.15 -12.31
C VAL A 336 23.85 10.22 -11.00
N ARG A 337 23.65 9.24 -10.12
CA ARG A 337 24.34 9.13 -8.83
C ARG A 337 25.19 7.87 -8.77
N PRO A 338 26.52 8.00 -8.92
CA PRO A 338 27.45 6.92 -8.65
C PRO A 338 27.42 6.53 -7.16
N CYS A 339 27.49 5.24 -6.87
CA CYS A 339 27.58 4.72 -5.51
C CYS A 339 28.99 4.18 -5.25
N SER A 340 29.37 3.95 -3.99
CA SER A 340 30.70 3.43 -3.65
C SER A 340 30.70 1.90 -3.55
N ASN A 341 31.65 1.23 -4.24
CA ASN A 341 31.82 -0.21 -4.10
C ASN A 341 32.51 -0.49 -2.75
N VAL A 342 31.78 -1.06 -1.80
CA VAL A 342 32.35 -1.36 -0.48
C VAL A 342 33.43 -2.44 -0.57
N LEU A 343 33.41 -3.29 -1.60
CA LEU A 343 34.44 -4.31 -1.82
C LEU A 343 35.81 -3.72 -2.21
N ALA A 344 35.83 -2.48 -2.73
CA ALA A 344 37.06 -1.75 -3.04
C ALA A 344 37.74 -1.17 -1.78
N VAL A 345 37.01 -1.05 -0.67
CA VAL A 345 37.54 -0.52 0.59
C VAL A 345 38.17 -1.64 1.41
N PRO A 346 39.44 -1.55 1.84
CA PRO A 346 40.06 -2.57 2.69
C PRO A 346 39.30 -2.71 4.02
N SER A 347 38.72 -3.88 4.29
CA SER A 347 38.09 -4.19 5.58
C SER A 347 38.23 -5.67 5.96
N PRO A 348 38.17 -6.02 7.26
CA PRO A 348 38.23 -7.41 7.71
C PRO A 348 37.08 -8.27 7.15
N ALA A 349 35.93 -7.65 6.85
CA ALA A 349 34.79 -8.33 6.24
C ALA A 349 35.05 -8.63 4.75
N ASN A 350 35.71 -7.72 4.03
CA ASN A 350 36.04 -7.88 2.62
C ASN A 350 37.20 -8.87 2.40
N ALA A 351 38.10 -9.02 3.38
CA ALA A 351 39.19 -9.99 3.34
C ALA A 351 38.72 -11.46 3.35
N VAL A 352 37.46 -11.72 3.74
CA VAL A 352 36.84 -13.06 3.78
C VAL A 352 35.76 -13.21 2.68
N SER A 353 35.53 -12.15 1.88
CA SER A 353 34.64 -12.20 0.72
C SER A 353 35.20 -13.15 -0.34
N GLN A 354 34.33 -13.97 -0.95
CA GLN A 354 34.71 -14.80 -2.10
C GLN A 354 34.86 -13.99 -3.40
N ARG A 355 34.38 -12.73 -3.43
CA ARG A 355 34.44 -11.83 -4.59
C ARG A 355 35.34 -10.62 -4.32
N SER A 356 36.08 -10.20 -5.35
CA SER A 356 36.86 -8.96 -5.38
C SER A 356 36.04 -7.82 -5.97
N ALA A 357 36.51 -6.57 -5.82
CA ALA A 357 35.87 -5.41 -6.45
C ALA A 357 35.79 -5.50 -7.99
N ALA A 358 36.68 -6.27 -8.62
CA ALA A 358 36.70 -6.54 -10.07
C ALA A 358 35.70 -7.61 -10.52
N THR A 359 35.14 -8.38 -9.58
CA THR A 359 34.26 -9.50 -9.87
C THR A 359 32.94 -9.39 -9.13
N GLY A 360 32.65 -8.26 -8.50
CA GLY A 360 31.41 -8.03 -7.76
C GLY A 360 31.28 -6.61 -7.20
N TYR A 361 30.04 -6.20 -6.98
CA TYR A 361 29.68 -4.94 -6.34
C TYR A 361 28.87 -5.15 -5.06
N ALA A 362 29.19 -4.38 -4.02
CA ALA A 362 28.37 -4.30 -2.81
C ALA A 362 28.07 -2.85 -2.45
N PHE A 363 26.78 -2.51 -2.34
CA PHE A 363 26.34 -1.19 -1.92
C PHE A 363 26.79 -0.85 -0.49
N GLY A 364 27.23 0.39 -0.30
CA GLY A 364 27.33 1.00 1.02
C GLY A 364 25.98 1.06 1.70
N SER A 365 25.94 0.88 3.02
CA SER A 365 24.69 1.00 3.79
C SER A 365 24.06 2.40 3.69
N ALA A 366 24.87 3.44 3.46
CA ALA A 366 24.40 4.79 3.21
C ALA A 366 23.73 4.91 1.82
N ASP A 367 24.42 4.46 0.77
CA ASP A 367 23.93 4.48 -0.61
C ASP A 367 22.64 3.65 -0.77
N LEU A 368 22.58 2.46 -0.15
CA LEU A 368 21.39 1.61 -0.17
C LEU A 368 20.20 2.29 0.53
N LEU A 369 20.46 2.97 1.65
CA LEU A 369 19.42 3.70 2.37
C LEU A 369 18.94 4.92 1.59
N GLU A 370 19.83 5.61 0.89
CA GLU A 370 19.51 6.75 0.03
C GLU A 370 18.70 6.32 -1.18
N LEU A 371 19.12 5.26 -1.87
CA LEU A 371 18.38 4.64 -2.97
C LEU A 371 16.96 4.25 -2.52
N ALA A 372 16.84 3.54 -1.38
CA ALA A 372 15.55 3.14 -0.83
C ALA A 372 14.65 4.35 -0.51
N ARG A 373 15.21 5.43 0.05
CA ARG A 373 14.47 6.69 0.29
C ARG A 373 14.07 7.40 -1.00
N SER A 374 14.92 7.33 -2.03
CA SER A 374 14.64 7.99 -3.32
C SER A 374 13.36 7.45 -3.96
N LEU A 375 13.09 6.14 -3.84
CA LEU A 375 11.91 5.50 -4.45
C LEU A 375 10.57 6.05 -3.96
N ASP A 376 10.54 6.53 -2.72
CA ASP A 376 9.35 7.13 -2.11
C ASP A 376 9.33 8.67 -2.26
N SER A 377 10.33 9.25 -2.93
CA SER A 377 10.46 10.69 -3.12
C SER A 377 9.67 11.21 -4.35
N PRO A 378 9.48 12.54 -4.48
CA PRO A 378 8.84 13.15 -5.65
C PRO A 378 9.58 12.88 -6.98
N ASP A 379 10.90 12.69 -6.92
CA ASP A 379 11.73 12.28 -8.05
C ASP A 379 12.39 10.92 -7.79
N PRO A 380 11.67 9.81 -8.00
CA PRO A 380 12.19 8.50 -7.64
C PRO A 380 13.19 7.97 -8.66
N ALA A 381 14.14 7.18 -8.16
CA ALA A 381 15.08 6.45 -8.99
C ALA A 381 14.33 5.69 -10.10
N ARG A 382 14.87 5.79 -11.31
CA ARG A 382 14.35 5.24 -12.55
C ARG A 382 15.09 3.99 -12.99
N LEU A 383 16.38 3.97 -12.69
CA LEU A 383 17.31 3.00 -13.23
C LEU A 383 18.45 2.77 -12.23
N ILE A 384 18.83 1.53 -12.04
CA ILE A 384 20.10 1.13 -11.42
C ILE A 384 21.01 0.70 -12.56
N TYR A 385 22.26 1.18 -12.55
CA TYR A 385 23.26 0.71 -13.50
C TYR A 385 24.40 0.02 -12.76
N HIS A 386 25.02 -0.94 -13.42
CA HIS A 386 26.29 -1.50 -12.99
C HIS A 386 27.16 -1.91 -14.18
N SER A 387 28.47 -1.98 -13.97
CA SER A 387 29.42 -2.41 -14.99
C SER A 387 29.99 -3.80 -14.72
N HIS A 388 30.26 -4.52 -15.79
CA HIS A 388 30.98 -5.78 -15.79
C HIS A 388 32.31 -5.60 -16.54
N PRO A 389 33.45 -5.81 -15.87
CA PRO A 389 34.77 -5.80 -16.52
C PRO A 389 34.95 -7.03 -17.42
N ASP A 390 35.24 -6.81 -18.71
CA ASP A 390 35.76 -7.80 -19.67
C ASP A 390 34.88 -9.05 -19.96
N VAL A 391 33.61 -9.08 -19.52
CA VAL A 391 32.72 -10.26 -19.67
C VAL A 391 31.45 -10.01 -20.47
N GLY A 392 31.19 -8.78 -20.92
CA GLY A 392 29.99 -8.44 -21.66
C GLY A 392 28.85 -7.88 -20.81
N ALA A 393 27.94 -7.17 -21.48
CA ALA A 393 26.75 -6.59 -20.87
C ALA A 393 25.63 -7.63 -20.83
N TYR A 394 25.47 -8.31 -19.69
CA TYR A 394 24.36 -9.22 -19.46
C TYR A 394 23.98 -9.25 -17.98
N LEU A 395 22.71 -9.51 -17.68
CA LEU A 395 22.25 -9.69 -16.30
C LEU A 395 22.59 -11.12 -15.84
N SER A 396 23.52 -11.26 -14.89
CA SER A 396 23.94 -12.57 -14.37
C SER A 396 22.88 -13.19 -13.43
N GLU A 397 23.00 -14.50 -13.15
CA GLU A 397 22.13 -15.15 -12.16
C GLU A 397 22.22 -14.50 -10.77
N GLU A 398 23.42 -14.02 -10.42
CA GLU A 398 23.67 -13.36 -9.15
C GLU A 398 23.02 -11.96 -9.12
N ASP A 399 23.10 -11.21 -10.22
CA ASP A 399 22.39 -9.92 -10.36
C ASP A 399 20.88 -10.12 -10.20
N LEU A 400 20.34 -11.16 -10.83
CA LEU A 400 18.94 -11.56 -10.69
C LEU A 400 18.59 -11.97 -9.26
N HIS A 401 19.48 -12.68 -8.56
CA HIS A 401 19.29 -13.07 -7.17
C HIS A 401 19.09 -11.87 -6.24
N PHE A 402 19.81 -10.76 -6.50
CA PHE A 402 19.65 -9.53 -5.73
C PHE A 402 18.53 -8.62 -6.25
N ALA A 403 18.30 -8.57 -7.56
CA ALA A 403 17.30 -7.73 -8.19
C ALA A 403 15.87 -8.31 -8.07
N VAL A 404 15.72 -9.63 -7.91
CA VAL A 404 14.44 -10.32 -7.84
C VAL A 404 14.34 -11.15 -6.56
N GLN A 405 13.32 -10.86 -5.76
CA GLN A 405 12.99 -11.62 -4.58
C GLN A 405 11.58 -12.19 -4.72
N ASP A 406 11.42 -13.51 -4.65
CA ASP A 406 10.12 -14.21 -4.73
C ASP A 406 9.29 -13.88 -5.99
N GLY A 407 9.96 -13.70 -7.14
CA GLY A 407 9.31 -13.32 -8.39
C GLY A 407 8.78 -11.88 -8.40
N THR A 408 9.31 -11.03 -7.51
CA THR A 408 9.05 -9.59 -7.45
C THR A 408 10.36 -8.81 -7.50
N ALA A 409 10.36 -7.65 -8.15
CA ALA A 409 11.54 -6.79 -8.17
C ALA A 409 11.85 -6.24 -6.77
N THR A 410 13.08 -6.41 -6.30
CA THR A 410 13.59 -5.82 -5.04
C THR A 410 13.50 -4.31 -5.09
N PHE A 411 13.89 -3.71 -6.23
CA PHE A 411 13.67 -2.31 -6.56
C PHE A 411 12.93 -2.24 -7.90
N PRO A 412 11.72 -1.65 -7.98
CA PRO A 412 10.91 -1.66 -9.19
C PRO A 412 11.38 -0.60 -10.20
N VAL A 413 12.64 -0.69 -10.63
CA VAL A 413 13.33 0.22 -11.55
C VAL A 413 13.92 -0.55 -12.74
N LEU A 414 14.35 0.17 -13.78
CA LEU A 414 15.12 -0.41 -14.88
C LEU A 414 16.52 -0.83 -14.41
N HIS A 415 17.11 -1.84 -15.05
CA HIS A 415 18.50 -2.23 -14.82
C HIS A 415 19.32 -2.04 -16.08
N LEU A 416 20.45 -1.34 -16.00
CA LEU A 416 21.38 -1.18 -17.11
C LEU A 416 22.70 -1.87 -16.77
N VAL A 417 23.11 -2.84 -17.59
CA VAL A 417 24.41 -3.49 -17.46
C VAL A 417 25.34 -2.97 -18.54
N ILE A 418 26.56 -2.59 -18.16
CA ILE A 418 27.57 -1.97 -19.04
C ILE A 418 28.79 -2.88 -19.17
N ASP A 419 29.21 -3.21 -20.39
CA ASP A 419 30.48 -3.90 -20.66
C ASP A 419 31.62 -2.86 -20.68
N ALA A 420 32.42 -2.82 -19.63
CA ALA A 420 33.54 -1.90 -19.50
C ALA A 420 34.87 -2.63 -19.71
N ARG A 421 35.73 -2.07 -20.56
CA ARG A 421 37.05 -2.61 -20.89
C ARG A 421 38.09 -1.50 -20.89
N GLU A 422 39.36 -1.89 -20.94
CA GLU A 422 40.49 -0.94 -20.95
C GLU A 422 40.41 0.09 -22.09
N ASP A 423 39.89 -0.32 -23.26
CA ASP A 423 39.77 0.51 -24.46
C ASP A 423 38.41 1.23 -24.60
N GLY A 424 37.46 1.03 -23.68
CA GLY A 424 36.18 1.72 -23.70
C GLY A 424 34.97 0.86 -23.32
N VAL A 425 33.77 1.37 -23.58
CA VAL A 425 32.51 0.65 -23.37
C VAL A 425 32.12 -0.09 -24.64
N HIS A 426 32.09 -1.43 -24.58
CA HIS A 426 31.81 -2.28 -25.75
C HIS A 426 30.32 -2.55 -25.96
N GLY A 427 29.48 -2.19 -24.99
CA GLY A 427 28.03 -2.21 -25.13
C GLY A 427 27.30 -2.08 -23.80
N ALA A 428 26.00 -1.82 -23.85
CA ALA A 428 25.15 -1.84 -22.67
C ALA A 428 23.78 -2.48 -22.96
N ARG A 429 23.22 -3.17 -21.98
CA ARG A 429 21.90 -3.82 -22.09
C ARG A 429 20.98 -3.32 -20.98
N LEU A 430 19.80 -2.87 -21.39
CA LEU A 430 18.75 -2.39 -20.51
C LEU A 430 17.72 -3.50 -20.29
N TYR A 431 17.34 -3.71 -19.04
CA TYR A 431 16.40 -4.71 -18.59
C TYR A 431 15.21 -4.07 -17.88
N GLU A 432 14.03 -4.64 -18.12
CA GLU A 432 12.77 -4.21 -17.54
C GLU A 432 12.08 -5.38 -16.84
N PHE A 433 11.44 -5.13 -15.70
CA PHE A 433 10.81 -6.20 -14.94
C PHE A 433 9.51 -6.68 -15.60
N SER A 434 9.48 -7.94 -16.00
CA SER A 434 8.29 -8.58 -16.54
C SER A 434 7.45 -9.20 -15.44
N VAL A 435 6.33 -8.55 -15.10
CA VAL A 435 5.35 -9.10 -14.13
C VAL A 435 4.82 -10.46 -14.56
N ALA A 436 4.70 -10.71 -15.87
CA ALA A 436 4.21 -11.98 -16.41
C ALA A 436 5.22 -13.13 -16.21
N ARG A 437 6.52 -12.83 -16.24
CA ARG A 437 7.59 -13.83 -16.06
C ARG A 437 8.17 -13.84 -14.65
N GLY A 438 7.82 -12.87 -13.82
CA GLY A 438 8.37 -12.71 -12.47
C GLY A 438 9.88 -12.41 -12.46
N THR A 439 10.43 -11.87 -13.55
CA THR A 439 11.86 -11.63 -13.70
C THR A 439 12.15 -10.48 -14.69
N TYR A 440 13.39 -10.00 -14.71
CA TYR A 440 13.86 -9.00 -15.67
C TYR A 440 14.06 -9.60 -17.06
N VAL A 441 13.62 -8.87 -18.08
CA VAL A 441 13.80 -9.20 -19.49
C VAL A 441 14.51 -8.08 -20.21
N GLU A 442 15.35 -8.41 -21.19
CA GLU A 442 16.02 -7.40 -22.00
C GLU A 442 14.98 -6.57 -22.75
N ALA A 443 15.08 -5.25 -22.60
CA ALA A 443 14.19 -4.27 -23.18
C ALA A 443 14.86 -3.51 -24.34
N GLN A 444 16.15 -3.21 -24.21
CA GLN A 444 16.90 -2.45 -25.21
C GLN A 444 18.40 -2.73 -25.11
N ALA A 445 19.07 -2.68 -26.25
CA ALA A 445 20.52 -2.70 -26.35
C ALA A 445 21.04 -1.33 -26.80
N TYR A 446 22.18 -0.93 -26.24
CA TYR A 446 22.94 0.23 -26.67
C TYR A 446 24.28 -0.25 -27.21
N GLU A 447 24.62 0.17 -28.42
CA GLU A 447 25.93 -0.10 -29.01
C GLU A 447 27.04 0.68 -28.30
N ALA A 448 28.29 0.26 -28.55
CA ALA A 448 29.49 0.93 -28.03
C ALA A 448 29.43 2.43 -28.33
N ALA A 449 29.78 3.24 -27.34
CA ALA A 449 29.98 4.67 -27.56
C ALA A 449 31.39 4.86 -28.14
N GLU A 450 31.49 5.39 -29.37
CA GLU A 450 32.74 5.95 -29.90
C GLU A 450 33.22 7.15 -29.06
#